data_AF-A0A1A8D6Q6-F1
#
_entry.id   AF-A0A1A8D6Q6-F1
#
_cell.length_a   1.000
_cell.length_b   1.000
_cell.length_c   1.000
_cell.angle_alpha   90.00
_cell.angle_beta   90.00
_cell.angle_gamma   90.00
#
_symmetry.space_group_name_H-M   'P 1'
#
loop_
_entity.id
_entity.type
_entity.pdbx_description
1 polymer ?
#
loop_
_entity_poly.entity_id
_entity_poly.type
_entity_poly.pdbx_seq_one_letter_code
_entity_poly.pdbx_strand_id
1 'polypeptide(L)'
;SSTASTAAFDKNPQSRERGITLDLGFSSFTVDFPEHLRESGGQQPYDSLQFTLVDCPGHASLIRTIIGGAQIIDLMILVVDVVKGIQTQTAECLLIGELTCPRMVVVLNKTDLLPSNKRQSAIEKMTKRLHKTLENTRFKDCPVIAVAAKPGGPDAADTEEPQGVPDLMELLKKQTYLPKRDPKGDLLMAVDHCFSIRGQGTVLTGTILQGSLAVNDTVEIPVLKVTKKIKSVQMFRKPVSGAMQG
;
A
#
# COMPACT_ATOMS: atom_id res chain seq x y z
N SER A 1 -6.42 2.76 -15.32
CA SER A 1 -5.02 2.89 -15.78
C SER A 1 -4.09 2.56 -14.62
N SER A 2 -3.11 1.68 -14.80
CA SER A 2 -2.08 1.36 -13.80
C SER A 2 -0.83 2.18 -14.05
N THR A 3 -0.19 2.69 -13.01
CA THR A 3 1.02 3.52 -13.13
C THR A 3 2.00 3.16 -12.03
N ALA A 4 3.21 2.78 -12.43
CA ALA A 4 4.28 2.39 -11.53
C ALA A 4 5.23 3.56 -11.23
N SER A 5 5.59 3.72 -9.95
CA SER A 5 6.60 4.69 -9.52
C SER A 5 8.02 4.18 -9.81
N THR A 6 9.02 5.01 -9.52
CA THR A 6 10.45 4.74 -9.70
C THR A 6 10.90 3.46 -8.98
N ALA A 7 10.27 3.12 -7.84
CA ALA A 7 10.63 2.00 -6.96
C ALA A 7 9.78 0.73 -7.11
N ALA A 8 8.78 0.70 -8.01
CA ALA A 8 7.93 -0.48 -8.17
C ALA A 8 8.65 -1.66 -8.86
N PHE A 9 8.22 -2.88 -8.52
CA PHE A 9 8.57 -4.15 -9.19
C PHE A 9 10.04 -4.59 -9.07
N ASP A 10 10.63 -4.49 -7.88
CA ASP A 10 11.99 -4.96 -7.62
C ASP A 10 12.99 -4.47 -8.67
N LYS A 11 12.96 -3.18 -9.03
CA LYS A 11 13.92 -2.65 -10.03
C LYS A 11 15.35 -2.59 -9.51
N ASN A 12 15.54 -2.63 -8.18
CA ASN A 12 16.85 -2.70 -7.58
C ASN A 12 17.51 -4.06 -7.91
N PRO A 13 18.71 -4.08 -8.50
CA PRO A 13 19.44 -5.32 -8.82
C PRO A 13 19.55 -6.29 -7.64
N GLN A 14 19.71 -5.77 -6.42
CA GLN A 14 19.80 -6.60 -5.21
C GLN A 14 18.48 -7.28 -4.84
N SER A 15 17.33 -6.63 -5.07
CA SER A 15 16.01 -7.23 -4.86
C SER A 15 15.76 -8.35 -5.87
N ARG A 16 16.17 -8.14 -7.14
CA ARG A 16 16.05 -9.17 -8.20
C ARG A 16 16.92 -10.38 -7.93
N GLU A 17 18.17 -10.15 -7.53
CA GLU A 17 19.13 -11.22 -7.25
C GLU A 17 18.69 -12.09 -6.07
N ARG A 18 18.03 -11.49 -5.07
CA ARG A 18 17.57 -12.20 -3.87
C ARG A 18 16.12 -12.70 -3.96
N GLY A 19 15.37 -12.29 -4.98
CA GLY A 19 13.95 -12.62 -5.13
C GLY A 19 13.07 -12.14 -3.96
N ILE A 20 13.48 -11.07 -3.27
CA ILE A 20 12.77 -10.50 -2.13
C ILE A 20 12.68 -8.98 -2.26
N THR A 21 11.55 -8.42 -1.82
CA THR A 21 11.40 -6.98 -1.61
C THR A 21 12.33 -6.54 -0.47
N LEU A 22 13.27 -5.63 -0.75
CA LEU A 22 14.26 -5.14 0.23
C LEU A 22 13.88 -3.78 0.83
N ASP A 23 13.06 -3.01 0.12
CA ASP A 23 12.63 -1.67 0.47
C ASP A 23 11.16 -1.48 0.04
N LEU A 24 10.53 -0.38 0.44
CA LEU A 24 9.14 -0.10 0.09
C LEU A 24 8.97 0.05 -1.43
N GLY A 25 8.12 -0.80 -2.01
CA GLY A 25 7.72 -0.72 -3.41
C GLY A 25 6.47 0.13 -3.59
N PHE A 26 6.44 1.03 -4.57
CA PHE A 26 5.30 1.92 -4.80
C PHE A 26 4.70 1.73 -6.19
N SER A 27 3.46 1.26 -6.24
CA SER A 27 2.66 1.19 -7.47
C SER A 27 1.31 1.87 -7.29
N SER A 28 0.58 2.10 -8.38
CA SER A 28 -0.75 2.70 -8.26
C SER A 28 -1.70 2.23 -9.35
N PHE A 29 -2.99 2.31 -9.03
CA PHE A 29 -4.06 2.19 -10.00
C PHE A 29 -5.15 3.22 -9.69
N THR A 30 -5.85 3.65 -10.73
CA THR A 30 -6.94 4.62 -10.62
C THR A 30 -8.26 3.93 -10.93
N VAL A 31 -9.27 4.26 -10.14
CA VAL A 31 -10.66 3.85 -10.31
C VAL A 31 -11.58 5.07 -10.32
N ASP A 32 -12.81 4.91 -10.77
CA ASP A 32 -13.83 5.94 -10.64
C ASP A 32 -14.13 6.23 -9.17
N PHE A 33 -14.43 7.49 -8.86
CA PHE A 33 -14.63 7.90 -7.48
C PHE A 33 -15.87 7.21 -6.86
N PRO A 34 -15.71 6.43 -5.77
CA PRO A 34 -16.79 5.62 -5.21
C PRO A 34 -17.99 6.44 -4.73
N GLU A 35 -19.20 5.96 -4.99
CA GLU A 35 -20.45 6.66 -4.66
C GLU A 35 -20.60 6.93 -3.15
N HIS A 36 -20.26 5.97 -2.29
CA HIS A 36 -20.36 6.12 -0.83
C HIS A 36 -19.40 7.20 -0.26
N LEU A 37 -18.35 7.55 -1.01
CA LEU A 37 -17.45 8.66 -0.64
C LEU A 37 -18.00 10.02 -1.09
N ARG A 38 -18.86 10.06 -2.12
CA ARG A 38 -19.54 11.30 -2.53
C ARG A 38 -20.53 11.77 -1.48
N GLU A 39 -21.19 10.83 -0.80
CA GLU A 39 -22.16 11.12 0.26
C GLU A 39 -21.50 11.59 1.56
N SER A 40 -20.31 11.06 1.88
CA SER A 40 -19.57 11.35 3.11
C SER A 40 -18.58 12.51 2.99
N GLY A 41 -18.15 12.85 1.78
CA GLY A 41 -17.07 13.81 1.48
C GLY A 41 -17.51 15.22 1.15
N GLY A 42 -18.73 15.65 1.49
CA GLY A 42 -19.25 16.96 1.06
C GLY A 42 -19.18 17.18 -0.46
N GLN A 43 -19.45 18.40 -0.93
CA GLN A 43 -19.37 18.75 -2.35
C GLN A 43 -17.92 18.84 -2.87
N GLN A 44 -17.09 17.80 -2.71
CA GLN A 44 -15.78 17.77 -3.36
C GLN A 44 -15.86 17.08 -4.74
N PRO A 45 -15.42 17.76 -5.82
CA PRO A 45 -15.65 17.34 -7.21
C PRO A 45 -14.55 16.38 -7.68
N TYR A 46 -14.39 15.22 -7.04
CA TYR A 46 -13.44 14.23 -7.51
C TYR A 46 -14.11 13.27 -8.50
N ASP A 47 -13.49 13.12 -9.67
CA ASP A 47 -13.95 12.18 -10.71
C ASP A 47 -13.36 10.79 -10.51
N SER A 48 -12.16 10.71 -9.91
CA SER A 48 -11.43 9.45 -9.75
C SER A 48 -10.73 9.37 -8.39
N LEU A 49 -10.48 8.13 -7.96
CA LEU A 49 -9.71 7.79 -6.77
C LEU A 49 -8.46 7.01 -7.21
N GLN A 50 -7.29 7.44 -6.74
CA GLN A 50 -6.04 6.75 -6.96
C GLN A 50 -5.64 5.97 -5.71
N PHE A 51 -5.46 4.65 -5.87
CA PHE A 51 -4.84 3.82 -4.86
C PHE A 51 -3.33 3.79 -5.10
N THR A 52 -2.57 4.16 -4.08
CA THR A 52 -1.12 3.91 -4.02
C THR A 52 -0.89 2.65 -3.20
N LEU A 53 -0.37 1.60 -3.84
CA LEU A 53 0.01 0.37 -3.18
C LEU A 53 1.44 0.52 -2.67
N VAL A 54 1.60 0.38 -1.35
CA VAL A 54 2.88 0.34 -0.65
C VAL A 54 3.19 -1.12 -0.34
N ASP A 55 4.05 -1.72 -1.17
CA ASP A 55 4.52 -3.09 -1.01
C ASP A 55 5.63 -3.16 0.04
N CYS A 56 5.37 -3.88 1.13
CA CYS A 56 6.27 -3.98 2.27
C CYS A 56 7.07 -5.28 2.22
N PRO A 57 8.34 -5.28 2.65
CA PRO A 57 9.14 -6.49 2.70
C PRO A 57 8.58 -7.52 3.67
N GLY A 58 8.63 -8.81 3.32
CA GLY A 58 8.16 -9.91 4.17
C GLY A 58 9.24 -10.57 5.05
N HIS A 59 10.51 -10.16 4.93
CA HIS A 59 11.61 -10.77 5.67
C HIS A 59 11.73 -10.18 7.09
N ALA A 60 11.90 -11.04 8.10
CA ALA A 60 11.90 -10.63 9.52
C ALA A 60 12.96 -9.56 9.87
N SER A 61 14.11 -9.57 9.18
CA SER A 61 15.16 -8.56 9.38
C SER A 61 14.78 -7.14 8.94
N LEU A 62 13.68 -6.99 8.20
CA LEU A 62 13.23 -5.73 7.60
C LEU A 62 12.01 -5.13 8.33
N ILE A 63 11.75 -5.56 9.57
CA ILE A 63 10.61 -5.08 10.38
C ILE A 63 10.58 -3.55 10.53
N ARG A 64 11.75 -2.88 10.57
CA ARG A 64 11.83 -1.42 10.63
C ARG A 64 11.23 -0.74 9.40
N THR A 65 11.44 -1.32 8.22
CA THR A 65 10.88 -0.85 6.95
C THR A 65 9.36 -1.04 6.94
N ILE A 66 8.87 -2.17 7.46
CA ILE A 66 7.42 -2.44 7.62
C ILE A 66 6.77 -1.39 8.53
N ILE A 67 7.39 -1.07 9.67
CA ILE A 67 6.88 -0.04 10.60
C ILE A 67 6.80 1.33 9.92
N GLY A 68 7.82 1.71 9.12
CA GLY A 68 7.79 2.95 8.34
C GLY A 68 6.66 2.95 7.30
N GLY A 69 6.52 1.86 6.54
CA GLY A 69 5.46 1.70 5.54
C GLY A 69 4.06 1.73 6.16
N ALA A 70 3.88 1.17 7.35
CA ALA A 70 2.61 1.13 8.03
C ALA A 70 2.13 2.50 8.55
N GLN A 71 3.03 3.49 8.67
CA GLN A 71 2.69 4.87 9.06
C GLN A 71 2.22 5.74 7.89
N ILE A 72 2.41 5.29 6.66
CA ILE A 72 2.08 6.04 5.43
C ILE A 72 0.89 5.46 4.68
N ILE A 73 0.11 4.56 5.30
CA ILE A 73 -1.05 3.91 4.70
C ILE A 73 -2.32 4.15 5.52
N ASP A 74 -3.45 4.29 4.83
CA ASP A 74 -4.77 4.45 5.47
C ASP A 74 -5.53 3.11 5.62
N LEU A 75 -5.20 2.15 4.77
CA LEU A 75 -5.81 0.82 4.74
C LEU A 75 -4.72 -0.23 4.54
N MET A 76 -4.70 -1.23 5.40
CA MET A 76 -3.75 -2.33 5.32
C MET A 76 -4.35 -3.53 4.57
N ILE A 77 -3.57 -4.12 3.65
CA ILE A 77 -3.89 -5.43 3.07
C ILE A 77 -2.99 -6.47 3.72
N LEU A 78 -3.57 -7.35 4.55
CA LEU A 78 -2.85 -8.46 5.17
C LEU A 78 -2.97 -9.69 4.28
N VAL A 79 -1.91 -9.99 3.53
CA VAL A 79 -1.87 -11.17 2.65
C VAL A 79 -1.49 -12.41 3.46
N VAL A 80 -2.30 -13.45 3.37
CA VAL A 80 -2.12 -14.73 4.06
C VAL A 80 -2.11 -15.84 3.03
N ASP A 81 -1.10 -16.70 3.09
CA ASP A 81 -1.07 -17.93 2.29
C ASP A 81 -2.19 -18.86 2.80
N VAL A 82 -3.16 -19.18 1.94
CA VAL A 82 -4.35 -19.97 2.34
C VAL A 82 -3.99 -21.39 2.81
N VAL A 83 -2.84 -21.92 2.40
CA VAL A 83 -2.37 -23.26 2.79
C VAL A 83 -1.67 -23.20 4.15
N LYS A 84 -0.86 -22.16 4.38
CA LYS A 84 -0.05 -22.04 5.61
C LYS A 84 -0.80 -21.34 6.76
N GLY A 85 -1.72 -20.44 6.45
CA GLY A 85 -2.37 -19.56 7.42
C GLY A 85 -1.43 -18.51 7.98
N ILE A 86 -1.75 -18.01 9.18
CA ILE A 86 -0.95 -16.99 9.87
C ILE A 86 0.42 -17.57 10.22
N GLN A 87 1.48 -16.90 9.73
CA GLN A 87 2.86 -17.16 10.10
C GLN A 87 3.37 -16.09 11.08
N THR A 88 4.59 -16.24 11.60
CA THR A 88 5.19 -15.29 12.56
C THR A 88 5.16 -13.85 12.02
N GLN A 89 5.57 -13.65 10.77
CA GLN A 89 5.59 -12.33 10.15
C GLN A 89 4.16 -11.79 9.92
N THR A 90 3.20 -12.65 9.61
CA THR A 90 1.79 -12.27 9.52
C THR A 90 1.27 -11.74 10.86
N ALA A 91 1.65 -12.39 11.97
CA ALA A 91 1.26 -11.96 13.31
C ALA A 91 1.93 -10.63 13.71
N GLU A 92 3.21 -10.45 13.39
CA GLU A 92 3.92 -9.18 13.61
C GLU A 92 3.28 -8.03 12.81
N CYS A 93 2.98 -8.26 11.53
CA CYS A 93 2.29 -7.28 10.69
C CYS A 93 0.89 -6.94 11.21
N LEU A 94 0.15 -7.92 11.72
CA LEU A 94 -1.15 -7.70 12.35
C LEU A 94 -1.06 -6.76 13.56
N LEU A 95 -0.06 -6.96 14.42
CA LEU A 95 0.19 -6.09 15.58
C LEU A 95 0.56 -4.67 15.16
N ILE A 96 1.41 -4.53 14.15
CA ILE A 96 1.76 -3.21 13.59
C ILE A 96 0.51 -2.53 13.04
N GLY A 97 -0.28 -3.24 12.24
CA GLY A 97 -1.52 -2.73 11.67
C GLY A 97 -2.50 -2.27 12.75
N GLU A 98 -2.63 -3.00 13.85
CA GLU A 98 -3.53 -2.61 14.94
C GLU A 98 -3.17 -1.25 15.55
N LEU A 99 -1.87 -0.95 15.63
CA LEU A 99 -1.35 0.30 16.15
C LEU A 99 -1.41 1.46 15.15
N THR A 100 -1.17 1.19 13.85
CA THR A 100 -0.97 2.26 12.86
C THR A 100 -2.14 2.46 11.91
N CYS A 101 -2.93 1.42 11.64
CA CYS A 101 -3.93 1.40 10.58
C CYS A 101 -5.36 1.35 11.17
N PRO A 102 -6.27 2.21 10.69
CA PRO A 102 -7.66 2.19 11.15
C PRO A 102 -8.50 1.11 10.47
N ARG A 103 -8.15 0.68 9.26
CA ARG A 103 -8.84 -0.38 8.51
C ARG A 103 -7.87 -1.41 7.95
N MET A 104 -8.33 -2.66 7.86
CA MET A 104 -7.59 -3.77 7.28
C MET A 104 -8.51 -4.62 6.40
N VAL A 105 -7.96 -5.23 5.37
CA VAL A 105 -8.58 -6.28 4.56
C VAL A 105 -7.64 -7.48 4.57
N VAL A 106 -8.16 -8.69 4.81
CA VAL A 106 -7.35 -9.91 4.75
C VAL A 106 -7.53 -10.57 3.39
N VAL A 107 -6.42 -10.91 2.75
CA VAL A 107 -6.39 -11.57 1.45
C VAL A 107 -5.81 -12.97 1.60
N LEU A 108 -6.65 -13.99 1.45
CA LEU A 108 -6.25 -15.40 1.35
C LEU A 108 -5.73 -15.68 -0.06
N ASN A 109 -4.41 -15.63 -0.24
CA ASN A 109 -3.76 -15.85 -1.53
C ASN A 109 -3.41 -17.33 -1.75
N LYS A 110 -3.12 -17.69 -3.01
CA LYS A 110 -2.75 -19.04 -3.48
C LYS A 110 -3.88 -20.07 -3.40
N THR A 111 -5.10 -19.66 -3.68
CA THR A 111 -6.27 -20.56 -3.71
C THR A 111 -6.19 -21.65 -4.77
N ASP A 112 -5.37 -21.46 -5.80
CA ASP A 112 -5.06 -22.43 -6.85
C ASP A 112 -4.40 -23.70 -6.28
N LEU A 113 -3.58 -23.57 -5.24
CA LEU A 113 -2.91 -24.71 -4.58
C LEU A 113 -3.87 -25.63 -3.81
N LEU A 114 -5.11 -25.18 -3.57
CA LEU A 114 -6.12 -26.01 -2.92
C LEU A 114 -6.78 -26.96 -3.94
N PRO A 115 -6.98 -28.24 -3.58
CA PRO A 115 -7.71 -29.19 -4.42
C PRO A 115 -9.09 -28.65 -4.79
N SER A 116 -9.44 -28.66 -6.08
CA SER A 116 -10.67 -28.06 -6.61
C SER A 116 -11.94 -28.52 -5.87
N ASN A 117 -12.03 -29.82 -5.55
CA ASN A 117 -13.15 -30.42 -4.83
C ASN A 117 -13.28 -29.99 -3.35
N LYS A 118 -12.23 -29.43 -2.74
CA LYS A 118 -12.20 -29.02 -1.34
C LYS A 118 -11.90 -27.53 -1.15
N ARG A 119 -11.62 -26.80 -2.23
CA ARG A 119 -11.18 -25.40 -2.21
C ARG A 119 -12.10 -24.51 -1.40
N GLN A 120 -13.41 -24.54 -1.70
CA GLN A 120 -14.39 -23.70 -1.03
C GLN A 120 -14.46 -23.98 0.48
N SER A 121 -14.56 -25.26 0.87
CA SER A 121 -14.60 -25.66 2.28
C SER A 121 -13.31 -25.29 3.04
N ALA A 122 -12.14 -25.40 2.38
CA ALA A 122 -10.86 -25.00 2.96
C ALA A 122 -10.77 -23.48 3.17
N ILE A 123 -11.22 -22.69 2.20
CA ILE A 123 -11.31 -21.22 2.31
C ILE A 123 -12.22 -20.85 3.48
N GLU A 124 -13.43 -21.40 3.56
CA GLU A 124 -14.37 -21.11 4.65
C GLU A 124 -13.81 -21.46 6.03
N LYS A 125 -13.12 -22.61 6.14
CA LYS A 125 -12.47 -23.03 7.38
C LYS A 125 -11.35 -22.06 7.77
N MET A 126 -10.54 -21.61 6.81
CA MET A 126 -9.49 -20.63 7.06
C MET A 126 -10.07 -19.28 7.45
N THR A 127 -11.10 -18.79 6.76
CA THR A 127 -11.80 -17.54 7.09
C THR A 127 -12.34 -17.56 8.52
N LYS A 128 -12.99 -18.65 8.95
CA LYS A 128 -13.45 -18.81 10.34
C LYS A 128 -12.30 -18.75 11.35
N ARG A 129 -11.17 -19.39 11.03
CA ARG A 129 -9.97 -19.36 11.88
C ARG A 129 -9.35 -17.97 11.97
N LEU A 130 -9.36 -17.21 10.87
CA LEU A 130 -8.90 -15.82 10.84
C LEU A 130 -9.78 -14.94 11.71
N HIS A 131 -11.11 -14.97 11.54
CA HIS A 131 -12.02 -14.21 12.39
C HIS A 131 -11.86 -14.54 13.88
N LYS A 132 -11.66 -15.82 14.22
CA LYS A 132 -11.37 -16.20 15.61
C LYS A 132 -10.06 -15.61 16.13
N THR A 133 -9.02 -15.55 15.28
CA THR A 133 -7.75 -14.90 15.66
C THR A 133 -7.92 -13.39 15.87
N LEU A 134 -8.77 -12.77 15.04
CA LEU A 134 -8.98 -11.32 15.02
C LEU A 134 -10.03 -10.84 16.03
N GLU A 135 -10.74 -11.76 16.71
CA GLU A 135 -11.89 -11.47 17.58
C GLU A 135 -11.57 -10.42 18.67
N ASN A 136 -10.36 -10.45 19.22
CA ASN A 136 -9.90 -9.53 20.26
C ASN A 136 -9.10 -8.33 19.73
N THR A 137 -9.05 -8.15 18.42
CA THR A 137 -8.35 -7.04 17.78
C THR A 137 -9.35 -6.00 17.30
N ARG A 138 -8.87 -4.80 16.98
CA ARG A 138 -9.70 -3.80 16.29
C ARG A 138 -10.24 -4.24 14.91
N PHE A 139 -9.69 -5.33 14.36
CA PHE A 139 -10.02 -5.85 13.04
C PHE A 139 -10.97 -7.05 13.06
N LYS A 140 -11.68 -7.31 14.17
CA LYS A 140 -12.61 -8.44 14.32
C LYS A 140 -13.61 -8.59 13.15
N ASP A 141 -14.07 -7.46 12.61
CA ASP A 141 -15.07 -7.37 11.53
C ASP A 141 -14.43 -7.12 10.15
N CYS A 142 -13.11 -7.26 10.02
CA CYS A 142 -12.45 -7.00 8.74
C CYS A 142 -12.89 -8.02 7.68
N PRO A 143 -13.07 -7.60 6.42
CA PRO A 143 -13.45 -8.54 5.37
C PRO A 143 -12.27 -9.43 4.98
N VAL A 144 -12.60 -10.68 4.66
CA VAL A 144 -11.66 -11.68 4.16
C VAL A 144 -12.05 -12.03 2.73
N ILE A 145 -11.10 -11.96 1.80
CA ILE A 145 -11.31 -12.35 0.40
C ILE A 145 -10.25 -13.34 -0.06
N ALA A 146 -10.64 -14.25 -0.96
CA ALA A 146 -9.77 -15.31 -1.46
C ALA A 146 -9.38 -15.04 -2.92
N VAL A 147 -8.09 -15.15 -3.23
CA VAL A 147 -7.52 -14.85 -4.55
C VAL A 147 -6.40 -15.83 -4.91
N ALA A 148 -6.10 -15.93 -6.21
CA ALA A 148 -4.84 -16.48 -6.69
C ALA A 148 -4.18 -15.42 -7.59
N ALA A 149 -3.25 -14.66 -7.02
CA ALA A 149 -2.61 -13.54 -7.71
C ALA A 149 -1.66 -13.98 -8.84
N LYS A 150 -1.02 -15.14 -8.69
CA LYS A 150 -0.20 -15.78 -9.72
C LYS A 150 -0.43 -17.31 -9.66
N PRO A 151 -1.49 -17.81 -10.32
CA PRO A 151 -1.75 -19.25 -10.38
C PRO A 151 -0.56 -20.00 -10.97
N GLY A 152 -0.25 -21.17 -10.40
CA GLY A 152 0.88 -22.00 -10.85
C GLY A 152 2.27 -21.52 -10.39
N GLY A 153 2.35 -20.36 -9.71
CA GLY A 153 3.58 -19.88 -9.06
C GLY A 153 4.55 -19.17 -10.01
N PRO A 154 5.80 -18.93 -9.57
CA PRO A 154 6.76 -18.10 -10.31
C PRO A 154 7.18 -18.70 -11.66
N ASP A 155 7.20 -20.03 -11.77
CA ASP A 155 7.64 -20.78 -12.96
C ASP A 155 6.51 -21.08 -13.96
N ALA A 156 5.25 -20.77 -13.60
CA ALA A 156 4.13 -20.91 -14.51
C ALA A 156 4.20 -19.86 -15.63
N ALA A 157 3.72 -20.24 -16.81
CA ALA A 157 3.59 -19.31 -17.93
C ALA A 157 2.63 -18.16 -17.56
N ASP A 158 2.91 -16.95 -18.03
CA ASP A 158 2.07 -15.75 -17.84
C ASP A 158 0.68 -15.86 -18.51
N THR A 159 0.31 -17.04 -19.00
CA THR A 159 -0.98 -17.35 -19.62
C THR A 159 -2.08 -17.67 -18.60
N GLU A 160 -1.73 -18.02 -17.36
CA GLU A 160 -2.75 -18.25 -16.32
C GLU A 160 -3.20 -16.93 -15.69
N GLU A 161 -4.47 -16.58 -15.88
CA GLU A 161 -5.02 -15.31 -15.41
C GLU A 161 -5.20 -15.29 -13.87
N PRO A 162 -4.87 -14.18 -13.20
CA PRO A 162 -5.14 -14.00 -11.78
C PRO A 162 -6.63 -14.19 -11.44
N GLN A 163 -6.93 -14.91 -10.36
CA GLN A 163 -8.29 -15.23 -9.94
C GLN A 163 -8.71 -14.38 -8.74
N GLY A 164 -9.92 -13.81 -8.77
CA GLY A 164 -10.50 -13.04 -7.65
C GLY A 164 -9.96 -11.61 -7.48
N VAL A 165 -9.05 -11.16 -8.35
CA VAL A 165 -8.50 -9.79 -8.31
C VAL A 165 -9.58 -8.72 -8.58
N PRO A 166 -10.51 -8.88 -9.53
CA PRO A 166 -11.61 -7.91 -9.70
C PRO A 166 -12.46 -7.74 -8.45
N ASP A 167 -12.79 -8.85 -7.77
CA ASP A 167 -13.57 -8.82 -6.52
C ASP A 167 -12.79 -8.14 -5.38
N LEU A 168 -11.46 -8.33 -5.33
CA LEU A 168 -10.59 -7.61 -4.41
C LEU A 168 -10.62 -6.11 -4.67
N MET A 169 -10.57 -5.68 -5.93
CA MET A 169 -10.66 -4.26 -6.27
C MET A 169 -12.00 -3.65 -5.82
N GLU A 170 -13.11 -4.35 -6.04
CA GLU A 170 -14.43 -3.92 -5.58
C GLU A 170 -14.53 -3.88 -4.05
N LEU A 171 -13.94 -4.85 -3.35
CA LEU A 171 -13.87 -4.84 -1.90
C LEU A 171 -13.06 -3.66 -1.38
N LEU A 172 -11.89 -3.38 -1.97
CA LEU A 172 -11.04 -2.25 -1.59
C LEU A 172 -11.78 -0.93 -1.79
N LYS A 173 -12.50 -0.75 -2.90
CA LYS A 173 -13.36 0.42 -3.11
C LYS A 173 -14.36 0.59 -1.97
N LYS A 174 -15.12 -0.46 -1.63
CA LYS A 174 -16.12 -0.44 -0.55
C LYS A 174 -15.52 -0.16 0.83
N GLN A 175 -14.32 -0.67 1.09
CA GLN A 175 -13.63 -0.50 2.38
C GLN A 175 -12.88 0.83 2.50
N THR A 176 -12.73 1.56 1.41
CA THR A 176 -12.07 2.87 1.43
C THR A 176 -12.94 3.91 2.12
N TYR A 177 -12.29 4.86 2.77
CA TYR A 177 -12.88 6.04 3.38
C TYR A 177 -11.99 7.24 3.08
N LEU A 178 -12.53 8.46 3.18
CA LEU A 178 -11.74 9.67 3.07
C LEU A 178 -11.12 9.97 4.45
N PRO A 179 -9.79 9.84 4.62
CA PRO A 179 -9.14 10.25 5.85
C PRO A 179 -9.27 11.76 6.02
N LYS A 180 -9.41 12.23 7.26
CA LYS A 180 -9.35 13.66 7.57
C LYS A 180 -7.90 14.11 7.42
N ARG A 181 -7.63 14.87 6.35
CA ARG A 181 -6.33 15.50 6.10
C ARG A 181 -6.39 16.96 6.50
N ASP A 182 -5.44 17.41 7.32
CA ASP A 182 -5.31 18.83 7.67
C ASP A 182 -4.07 19.40 6.96
N PRO A 183 -4.24 20.31 5.99
CA PRO A 183 -3.11 20.94 5.32
C PRO A 183 -2.40 21.99 6.19
N LYS A 184 -2.96 22.31 7.37
CA LYS A 184 -2.38 23.28 8.30
C LYS A 184 -1.25 22.67 9.12
N GLY A 185 -0.42 23.56 9.67
CA GLY A 185 0.74 23.21 10.47
C GLY A 185 2.00 23.05 9.63
N ASP A 186 3.10 22.74 10.31
CA ASP A 186 4.40 22.62 9.67
C ASP A 186 4.46 21.38 8.77
N LEU A 187 5.18 21.52 7.64
CA LEU A 187 5.42 20.43 6.71
C LEU A 187 6.26 19.34 7.36
N LEU A 188 5.75 18.11 7.37
CA LEU A 188 6.52 16.91 7.67
C LEU A 188 6.35 15.91 6.52
N MET A 189 7.46 15.55 5.87
CA MET A 189 7.48 14.60 4.76
C MET A 189 8.44 13.45 5.09
N ALA A 190 7.95 12.22 5.02
CA ALA A 190 8.76 11.02 5.08
C ALA A 190 9.35 10.77 3.69
N VAL A 191 10.69 10.82 3.57
CA VAL A 191 11.39 10.61 2.30
C VAL A 191 11.76 9.13 2.17
N ASP A 192 11.27 8.48 1.11
CA ASP A 192 11.58 7.08 0.81
C ASP A 192 12.83 6.97 -0.07
N HIS A 193 12.95 7.83 -1.09
CA HIS A 193 14.08 7.80 -2.03
C HIS A 193 14.64 9.19 -2.28
N CYS A 194 15.96 9.25 -2.46
CA CYS A 194 16.70 10.45 -2.81
C CYS A 194 17.69 10.13 -3.94
N PHE A 195 17.58 10.83 -5.06
CA PHE A 195 18.47 10.64 -6.21
C PHE A 195 18.69 11.94 -6.98
N SER A 196 19.79 12.03 -7.70
CA SER A 196 20.14 13.23 -8.49
C SER A 196 19.81 13.02 -9.97
N ILE A 197 19.18 14.02 -10.58
CA ILE A 197 18.95 14.11 -12.03
C ILE A 197 19.88 15.17 -12.59
N ARG A 198 20.73 14.76 -13.55
CA ARG A 198 21.67 15.66 -14.22
C ARG A 198 20.91 16.85 -14.83
N GLY A 199 21.30 18.06 -14.44
CA GLY A 199 20.69 19.32 -14.93
C GLY A 199 19.42 19.77 -14.21
N GLN A 200 18.76 18.93 -13.41
CA GLN A 200 17.54 19.30 -12.67
C GLN A 200 17.78 19.47 -11.17
N GLY A 201 18.76 18.73 -10.62
CA GLY A 201 19.13 18.76 -9.22
C GLY A 201 18.80 17.45 -8.52
N THR A 202 18.61 17.50 -7.20
CA THR A 202 18.27 16.34 -6.37
C THR A 202 16.76 16.23 -6.23
N VAL A 203 16.23 15.03 -6.41
CA VAL A 203 14.82 14.67 -6.27
C VAL A 203 14.66 13.84 -5.00
N LEU A 204 13.67 14.23 -4.19
CA LEU A 204 13.19 13.50 -3.03
C LEU A 204 11.79 12.99 -3.35
N THR A 205 11.54 11.70 -3.14
CA THR A 205 10.20 11.11 -3.24
C THR A 205 9.77 10.63 -1.87
N GLY A 206 8.50 10.80 -1.53
CA GLY A 206 8.01 10.53 -0.18
C GLY A 206 6.53 10.80 0.00
N THR A 207 6.05 10.55 1.22
CA THR A 207 4.68 10.82 1.65
C THR A 207 4.63 12.00 2.63
N ILE A 208 3.67 12.90 2.44
CA ILE A 208 3.45 14.04 3.35
C ILE A 208 2.65 13.54 4.56
N LEU A 209 3.29 13.56 5.73
CA LEU A 209 2.69 13.14 7.00
C LEU A 209 1.90 14.25 7.68
N GLN A 210 2.27 15.51 7.43
CA GLN A 210 1.63 16.69 8.02
C GLN A 210 1.83 17.92 7.13
N GLY A 211 0.84 18.82 7.15
CA GLY A 211 0.95 20.12 6.50
C GLY A 211 0.80 20.05 4.98
N SER A 212 1.41 21.01 4.30
CA SER A 212 1.38 21.11 2.86
C SER A 212 2.66 21.75 2.33
N LEU A 213 2.89 21.59 1.03
CA LEU A 213 3.98 22.23 0.30
C LEU A 213 3.49 22.73 -1.05
N ALA A 214 4.13 23.78 -1.54
CA ALA A 214 3.94 24.32 -2.87
C ALA A 214 5.27 24.56 -3.58
N VAL A 215 5.23 24.64 -4.91
CA VAL A 215 6.37 25.11 -5.69
C VAL A 215 6.76 26.49 -5.19
N ASN A 216 8.07 26.71 -5.02
CA ASN A 216 8.70 27.88 -4.40
C ASN A 216 8.73 27.94 -2.88
N ASP A 217 8.09 27.01 -2.17
CA ASP A 217 8.25 26.93 -0.72
C ASP A 217 9.68 26.57 -0.34
N THR A 218 10.02 26.93 0.90
CA THR A 218 11.33 26.70 1.47
C THR A 218 11.23 25.59 2.50
N VAL A 219 12.00 24.52 2.31
CA VAL A 219 11.98 23.32 3.17
C VAL A 219 13.33 23.12 3.83
N GLU A 220 13.30 22.64 5.07
CA GLU A 220 14.49 22.22 5.79
C GLU A 220 14.78 20.75 5.50
N ILE A 221 16.07 20.41 5.37
CA ILE A 221 16.58 19.04 5.36
C ILE A 221 17.43 18.88 6.62
N PRO A 222 16.84 18.45 7.75
CA PRO A 222 17.49 18.52 9.07
C PRO A 222 18.79 17.73 9.16
N VAL A 223 18.84 16.55 8.52
CA VAL A 223 20.03 15.67 8.49
C VAL A 223 21.25 16.39 7.89
N LEU A 224 21.01 17.31 6.96
CA LEU A 224 22.04 18.10 6.30
C LEU A 224 22.19 19.51 6.89
N LYS A 225 21.27 19.93 7.78
CA LYS A 225 21.18 21.28 8.33
C LYS A 225 21.16 22.36 7.23
N VAL A 226 20.45 22.09 6.14
CA VAL A 226 20.30 23.02 5.03
C VAL A 226 18.84 23.31 4.75
N THR A 227 18.62 24.49 4.21
CA THR A 227 17.31 24.94 3.73
C THR A 227 17.36 25.06 2.21
N LYS A 228 16.34 24.54 1.52
CA LYS A 228 16.28 24.51 0.05
C LYS A 228 14.91 24.93 -0.43
N LYS A 229 14.87 25.57 -1.60
CA LYS A 229 13.63 25.97 -2.28
C LYS A 229 13.12 24.83 -3.17
N ILE A 230 11.83 24.56 -3.12
CA ILE A 230 11.16 23.57 -3.99
C ILE A 230 11.09 24.14 -5.40
N LYS A 231 11.77 23.47 -6.35
CA LYS A 231 11.79 23.88 -7.77
C LYS A 231 10.58 23.37 -8.56
N SER A 232 10.17 22.14 -8.29
CA SER A 232 9.05 21.48 -8.94
C SER A 232 8.51 20.38 -8.05
N VAL A 233 7.24 20.05 -8.23
CA VAL A 233 6.56 18.94 -7.55
C VAL A 233 5.91 18.09 -8.63
N GLN A 234 6.06 16.76 -8.50
CA GLN A 234 5.40 15.81 -9.39
C GLN A 234 4.74 14.72 -8.57
N MET A 235 3.54 14.32 -9.00
CA MET A 235 2.81 13.17 -8.47
C MET A 235 2.46 12.26 -9.64
N PHE A 236 2.90 10.99 -9.59
CA PHE A 236 2.71 10.00 -10.67
C PHE A 236 3.05 10.52 -12.08
N ARG A 237 4.22 11.15 -12.22
CA ARG A 237 4.74 11.75 -13.48
C ARG A 237 3.92 12.92 -14.01
N LYS A 238 2.98 13.46 -13.23
CA LYS A 238 2.25 14.68 -13.56
C LYS A 238 2.78 15.84 -12.72
N PRO A 239 3.12 16.99 -13.33
CA PRO A 239 3.49 18.18 -12.58
C PRO A 239 2.29 18.71 -11.79
N VAL A 240 2.53 19.13 -10.56
CA VAL A 240 1.53 19.76 -9.68
C VAL A 240 2.11 21.04 -9.06
N SER A 241 1.25 21.99 -8.70
CA SER A 241 1.65 23.24 -8.06
C SER A 241 1.94 23.11 -6.56
N GLY A 242 1.40 22.06 -5.93
CA GLY A 242 1.60 21.75 -4.52
C GLY A 242 0.97 20.41 -4.14
N ALA A 243 1.17 20.02 -2.90
CA ALA A 243 0.65 18.79 -2.30
C ALA A 243 0.37 19.03 -0.80
N MET A 244 -0.49 18.22 -0.21
CA MET A 244 -0.83 18.27 1.22
C MET A 244 -0.75 16.88 1.83
N GLN A 245 -0.95 16.77 3.15
CA GLN A 245 -0.99 15.50 3.87
C GLN A 245 -1.81 14.42 3.14
N GLY A 246 -1.22 13.23 2.97
CA GLY A 246 -1.82 12.10 2.25
C GLY A 246 -1.19 11.83 0.89
#